data_AF-A0A9W8YNB7-F1
#
_entry.id   AF-A0A9W8YNB7-F1
#
_cell.length_a   1.000
_cell.length_b   1.000
_cell.length_c   1.000
_cell.angle_alpha   90.00
_cell.angle_beta   90.00
_cell.angle_gamma   90.00
#
_symmetry.space_group_name_H-M   'P 1'
#
loop_
_entity.id
_entity.type
_entity.pdbx_description
1 polymer ?
#
loop_
_entity_poly.entity_id
_entity_poly.type
_entity_poly.pdbx_seq_one_letter_code
_entity_poly.pdbx_strand_id
1 'polypeptide(L)' 'MAKKQDDFEATDKLKHRYANDEVLRRSLILMGFKDKEIKISAKESDGLSVQLSKQLTDDQKKTIFEAFKDEHEAKMRG' A
#
# COMPACT_ATOMS: atom_id res chain seq x y z
N MET A 1 -17.28 26.37 -4.90
CA MET A 1 -15.89 26.41 -4.44
C MET A 1 -15.22 25.09 -4.79
N ALA A 2 -14.42 25.04 -5.85
CA ALA A 2 -13.70 23.82 -6.25
C ALA A 2 -12.54 23.62 -5.27
N LYS A 3 -12.64 22.62 -4.39
CA LYS A 3 -11.53 22.19 -3.55
C LYS A 3 -10.44 21.61 -4.48
N LYS A 4 -9.37 22.38 -4.70
CA LYS A 4 -8.05 21.84 -5.08
C LYS A 4 -7.72 20.74 -4.08
N GLN A 5 -7.66 19.48 -4.51
CA GLN A 5 -7.25 18.38 -3.63
C GLN A 5 -6.26 17.52 -4.39
N ASP A 6 -5.02 17.60 -3.90
CA ASP A 6 -3.88 16.72 -4.04
C ASP A 6 -3.60 16.10 -5.42
N ASP A 7 -2.45 16.48 -5.99
CA ASP A 7 -1.70 15.79 -7.05
C ASP A 7 -1.21 14.38 -6.58
N PHE A 8 -2.13 13.58 -6.04
CA PHE A 8 -1.90 12.20 -5.68
C PHE A 8 -2.28 11.31 -6.87
N GLU A 9 -1.28 11.04 -7.71
CA GLU A 9 -1.40 10.09 -8.80
C GLU A 9 -1.00 8.70 -8.29
N ALA A 10 -2.01 7.90 -7.92
CA ALA A 10 -1.80 6.51 -7.54
C ALA A 10 -1.20 5.71 -8.71
N THR A 11 0.05 5.27 -8.55
CA THR A 11 0.73 4.38 -9.50
C THR A 11 0.12 2.99 -9.46
N ASP A 12 -0.23 2.52 -8.26
CA ASP A 12 -0.83 1.21 -8.04
C ASP A 12 -1.98 1.28 -7.03
N LYS A 13 -2.94 0.38 -7.21
CA LYS A 13 -4.09 0.20 -6.30
C LYS A 13 -4.09 -1.22 -5.76
N LEU A 14 -3.98 -1.33 -4.45
CA LEU A 14 -3.93 -2.56 -3.70
C LEU A 14 -5.27 -2.76 -2.98
N LYS A 15 -6.18 -3.45 -3.67
CA LYS A 15 -7.50 -3.80 -3.13
C LYS A 15 -7.40 -5.09 -2.32
N HIS A 16 -7.32 -4.98 -1.00
CA HIS A 16 -7.27 -6.15 -0.13
C HIS A 16 -8.07 -5.93 1.16
N ARG A 17 -8.77 -6.97 1.63
CA ARG A 17 -9.62 -6.89 2.85
C ARG A 17 -8.81 -6.55 4.11
N TYR A 18 -7.57 -7.01 4.15
CA TYR A 18 -6.63 -6.78 5.25
C TYR A 18 -5.57 -5.73 4.90
N ALA A 19 -5.83 -4.89 3.89
CA ALA A 19 -4.87 -3.86 3.49
C ALA A 19 -4.57 -2.93 4.67
N ASN A 20 -3.30 -2.79 5.01
CA ASN A 20 -2.83 -1.94 6.09
C ASN A 20 -1.66 -1.07 5.60
N ASP A 21 -1.72 0.24 5.89
CA ASP A 21 -0.75 1.20 5.38
C ASP A 21 0.66 0.98 5.95
N GLU A 22 0.78 0.59 7.23
CA GLU A 22 2.07 0.29 7.85
C GLU A 22 2.72 -0.95 7.22
N VAL A 23 1.94 -2.02 7.01
CA VAL A 23 2.41 -3.25 6.37
C VAL A 23 2.86 -3.00 4.94
N LEU A 24 2.08 -2.19 4.22
CA LEU A 24 2.40 -1.81 2.85
C LEU A 24 3.72 -1.04 2.81
N ARG A 25 3.86 -0.02 3.66
CA ARG A 25 5.06 0.80 3.75
C ARG A 25 6.29 -0.04 4.09
N ARG A 26 6.20 -0.93 5.08
CA ARG A 26 7.30 -1.84 5.46
C ARG A 26 7.68 -2.77 4.32
N SER A 27 6.70 -3.38 3.65
CA SER A 27 6.93 -4.28 2.52
C SER A 27 7.64 -3.56 1.36
N LEU A 28 7.21 -2.33 1.05
CA LEU A 28 7.83 -1.51 0.02
C LEU A 28 9.27 -1.12 0.39
N ILE A 29 9.53 -0.75 1.64
CA ILE A 29 10.88 -0.44 2.11
C ILE A 29 11.79 -1.68 2.00
N LEU A 30 11.30 -2.86 2.37
CA LEU A 30 12.03 -4.13 2.24
C LEU A 30 12.34 -4.48 0.77
N MET A 31 11.47 -4.08 -0.16
CA MET A 31 11.67 -4.23 -1.60
C MET A 31 12.62 -3.19 -2.20
N GLY A 32 13.15 -2.25 -1.39
CA GLY A 32 14.11 -1.25 -1.81
C GLY A 32 13.51 0.10 -2.21
N PHE A 33 12.21 0.33 -1.99
CA PHE A 33 11.62 1.65 -2.17
C PHE A 33 12.03 2.57 -1.01
N LYS A 34 12.35 3.83 -1.32
CA LYS A 34 12.68 4.79 -0.26
C LYS A 34 11.41 5.28 0.40
N ASP A 35 11.43 5.33 1.72
CA ASP A 35 10.36 5.85 2.55
C ASP A 35 9.78 7.20 2.05
N LYS A 36 10.68 8.11 1.64
CA LYS A 36 10.32 9.45 1.15
C LYS A 36 9.58 9.46 -0.19
N GLU A 37 9.67 8.38 -0.95
CA GLU A 37 9.04 8.21 -2.26
C GLU A 37 7.73 7.40 -2.17
N ILE A 38 7.44 6.82 -1.00
CA ILE A 38 6.23 6.03 -0.76
C ILE A 38 5.13 6.96 -0.23
N LYS A 39 4.12 7.23 -1.06
CA LYS A 39 2.90 7.89 -0.61
C LYS A 39 1.75 6.90 -0.63
N ILE A 40 1.13 6.66 0.52
CA ILE A 40 -0.01 5.75 0.66
C ILE A 40 -1.25 6.59 0.98
N SER A 41 -2.33 6.30 0.28
CA SER A 41 -3.65 6.91 0.51
C SER A 41 -4.67 5.79 0.66
N ALA A 42 -5.26 5.68 1.85
CA ALA A 42 -6.38 4.78 2.08
C ALA A 42 -7.66 5.43 1.57
N LYS A 43 -8.33 4.80 0.60
CA LYS A 43 -9.71 5.16 0.26
C LYS A 43 -10.63 4.14 0.89
N GLU A 44 -11.51 4.61 1.78
CA GLU A 44 -12.40 3.81 2.64
C GLU A 44 -13.25 2.76 1.88
N SER A 45 -13.45 2.90 0.57
CA SER A 45 -14.25 1.96 -0.24
C SER A 45 -13.44 1.13 -1.26
N ASP A 46 -12.17 1.44 -1.50
CA ASP A 46 -11.41 0.88 -2.64
C ASP A 46 -10.11 0.17 -2.24
N GLY A 47 -9.69 0.22 -0.97
CA GLY A 47 -8.41 -0.33 -0.50
C GLY A 47 -7.31 0.73 -0.41
N LEU A 48 -6.04 0.30 -0.51
CA LEU A 48 -4.88 1.18 -0.44
C LEU A 48 -4.43 1.61 -1.83
N SER A 49 -4.37 2.91 -2.06
CA SER A 49 -3.72 3.47 -3.24
C SER A 49 -2.29 3.86 -2.85
N VAL A 50 -1.33 3.53 -3.70
CA VAL A 50 0.08 3.90 -3.48
C VAL A 50 0.61 4.64 -4.71
N GLN A 51 1.36 5.70 -4.44
CA GLN A 51 2.15 6.41 -5.42
C GLN A 51 3.63 6.10 -5.14
N LEU A 52 4.30 5.60 -6.16
CA LEU A 52 5.69 5.15 -6.13
C LEU A 52 6.42 5.72 -7.36
N SER A 53 7.73 5.83 -7.26
CA SER A 53 8.59 6.23 -8.39
C SER A 53 8.58 5.21 -9.53
N LYS A 54 8.14 3.97 -9.27
CA LYS A 54 8.01 2.87 -10.24
C LYS A 54 6.78 2.03 -9.90
N GLN A 55 6.16 1.49 -10.93
CA GLN A 55 5.02 0.58 -10.79
C GLN A 55 5.47 -0.75 -10.16
N LEU A 56 4.61 -1.33 -9.32
CA LEU A 56 4.85 -2.64 -8.71
C LEU A 56 4.68 -3.75 -9.74
N THR A 57 5.58 -4.73 -9.69
CA THR A 57 5.44 -5.98 -10.43
C THR A 57 4.39 -6.88 -9.77
N ASP A 58 3.84 -7.83 -10.52
CA ASP A 58 2.87 -8.80 -9.99
C ASP A 58 3.44 -9.61 -8.81
N ASP A 59 4.72 -9.96 -8.85
CA ASP A 59 5.42 -10.64 -7.76
C ASP A 59 5.47 -9.77 -6.49
N GLN A 60 5.82 -8.49 -6.62
CA GLN A 60 5.82 -7.55 -5.49
C GLN A 60 4.42 -7.37 -4.90
N LYS A 61 3.40 -7.24 -5.76
CA LYS A 61 2.00 -7.15 -5.33
C LYS A 61 1.59 -8.39 -4.54
N LYS A 62 1.98 -9.57 -5.02
CA LYS A 62 1.70 -10.84 -4.34
C LYS A 62 2.35 -10.89 -2.97
N THR A 63 3.65 -10.55 -2.87
CA THR A 63 4.35 -10.47 -1.58
C THR A 63 3.67 -9.50 -0.61
N ILE A 64 3.23 -8.33 -1.09
CA ILE A 64 2.50 -7.34 -0.28
C ILE A 64 1.16 -7.92 0.21
N PHE A 65 0.41 -8.61 -0.66
CA PHE A 65 -0.85 -9.24 -0.27
C PHE A 65 -0.66 -10.37 0.75
N GLU A 66 0.40 -11.17 0.59
CA GLU A 66 0.79 -12.18 1.58
C GLU A 66 1.16 -11.53 2.91
N ALA A 67 1.93 -10.43 2.90
CA ALA A 67 2.27 -9.68 4.11
C ALA A 67 1.04 -9.10 4.82
N PHE A 68 0.03 -8.61 4.08
CA PHE A 68 -1.23 -8.16 4.68
C PHE A 68 -1.97 -9.29 5.40
N LYS A 69 -1.96 -10.49 4.82
CA LYS A 69 -2.59 -11.65 5.42
C LYS A 69 -1.82 -12.10 6.65
N ASP A 70 -0.49 -12.21 6.54
CA ASP A 70 0.40 -12.64 7.62
C ASP A 70 0.30 -11.71 8.85
N GLU A 71 0.37 -10.39 8.66
CA GLU A 71 0.21 -9.41 9.75
C GLU A 71 -1.19 -9.52 10.39
N HIS A 72 -2.24 -9.74 9.58
CA HIS A 72 -3.58 -9.93 10.12
C HIS A 72 -3.70 -11.21 10.96
N GLU A 73 -3.16 -12.33 10.48
CA GLU A 73 -3.13 -13.61 11.20
C GLU A 73 -2.28 -13.50 12.48
N ALA A 74 -1.16 -12.78 12.43
CA ALA A 74 -0.31 -12.51 13.58
C ALA A 74 -1.05 -11.67 14.64
N LYS A 75 -1.77 -10.62 14.24
CA LYS A 75 -2.61 -9.82 15.14
C LYS A 75 -3.77 -10.62 15.75
N MET A 76 -4.32 -11.59 15.04
CA MET A 76 -5.41 -12.45 15.53
C MET A 76 -4.93 -13.56 16.49
N ARG A 77 -3.63 -13.91 16.45
CA ARG A 77 -3.02 -14.90 17.34
C ARG A 77 -2.46 -14.32 18.64
N GLY A 78 -2.30 -13.00 18.71
CA GLY A 78 -1.74 -12.28 19.86
C GLY A 78 -2.76 -11.92 20.93
#